data_AF-A0A7X6ZIZ7-F1
#
_entry.id   AF-A0A7X6ZIZ7-F1
#
_cell.length_a   1.000
_cell.length_b   1.000
_cell.length_c   1.000
_cell.angle_alpha   90.00
_cell.angle_beta   90.00
_cell.angle_gamma   90.00
#
_symmetry.space_group_name_H-M   'P 1'
#
loop_
_entity.id
_entity.type
_entity.pdbx_description
1 polymer ?
#
loop_
_entity_poly.entity_id
_entity_poly.type
_entity_poly.pdbx_seq_one_letter_code
_entity_poly.pdbx_strand_id
1 'polypeptide(L)'
;MHRCLISPVQWSHPEIVLAEEEARHLRCVLRARVGDVVILMDGQGYTAQAVIQSCSPAGVRLQLRADSRAYTPPAAVSLILIQALPKHAAMDWIIQKACELGVEAIWPLRSDRVISRAARPEALAGRLARWRKIARESIKQSGAAWLPT
;
A
#
# COMPACT_ATOMS: atom_id res chain seq x y z
N MET A 1 5.85 -14.54 -3.46
CA MET A 1 6.52 -13.42 -4.18
C MET A 1 6.30 -12.13 -3.39
N HIS A 2 7.32 -11.28 -3.30
CA HIS A 2 7.24 -10.01 -2.56
C HIS A 2 6.53 -8.94 -3.39
N ARG A 3 5.74 -8.05 -2.76
CA ARG A 3 5.06 -6.93 -3.42
C ARG A 3 5.64 -5.59 -2.98
N CYS A 4 5.85 -4.69 -3.94
CA CYS A 4 6.40 -3.36 -3.71
C CYS A 4 5.52 -2.28 -4.33
N LEU A 5 5.26 -1.23 -3.55
CA LEU A 5 4.53 -0.07 -4.04
C LEU A 5 5.47 0.89 -4.77
N ILE A 6 5.07 1.32 -5.97
CA ILE A 6 5.79 2.32 -6.76
C ILE A 6 4.88 3.50 -7.08
N SER A 7 5.48 4.63 -7.46
CA SER A 7 4.71 5.77 -7.96
C SER A 7 4.23 5.49 -9.39
N PRO A 8 3.00 5.85 -9.79
CA PRO A 8 2.49 5.63 -11.14
C PRO A 8 3.38 6.20 -12.25
N VAL A 9 4.10 7.30 -11.98
CA VAL A 9 5.02 7.91 -12.97
C VAL A 9 6.18 6.99 -13.34
N GLN A 10 6.48 5.97 -12.54
CA GLN A 10 7.60 5.07 -12.80
C GLN A 10 7.28 4.04 -13.90
N TRP A 11 6.00 3.83 -14.23
CA TRP A 11 5.61 2.88 -15.28
C TRP A 11 6.09 3.25 -16.69
N SER A 12 6.54 4.48 -16.93
CA SER A 12 7.09 4.90 -18.23
C SER A 12 8.49 4.35 -18.52
N HIS A 13 9.17 3.77 -17.52
CA HIS A 13 10.54 3.28 -17.67
C HIS A 13 10.62 1.76 -17.47
N PRO A 14 11.45 1.07 -18.29
CA PRO A 14 11.67 -0.36 -18.12
C PRO A 14 12.53 -0.66 -16.88
N GLU A 15 13.38 0.27 -16.46
CA GLU A 15 14.12 0.21 -15.21
C GLU A 15 13.36 1.01 -14.12
N ILE A 16 13.16 0.38 -12.97
CA ILE A 16 12.45 0.97 -11.83
C ILE A 16 13.43 1.06 -10.66
N VAL A 17 13.60 2.27 -10.11
CA VAL A 17 14.32 2.50 -8.87
C VAL A 17 13.32 2.56 -7.72
N LEU A 18 13.46 1.68 -6.73
CA LEU A 18 12.58 1.71 -5.57
C LEU A 18 12.88 2.91 -4.67
N ALA A 19 11.83 3.51 -4.10
CA ALA A 19 11.98 4.46 -3.01
C ALA A 19 12.67 3.81 -1.80
N GLU A 20 13.41 4.58 -1.00
CA GLU A 20 14.25 4.04 0.08
C GLU A 20 13.47 3.19 1.09
N GLU A 21 12.22 3.54 1.40
CA GLU A 21 11.38 2.75 2.30
C GLU A 21 11.15 1.32 1.76
N GLU A 22 10.79 1.20 0.48
CA GLU A 22 10.57 -0.09 -0.19
C GLU A 22 11.90 -0.83 -0.39
N ALA A 23 12.96 -0.13 -0.84
CA ALA A 23 14.29 -0.71 -1.01
C ALA A 23 14.84 -1.31 0.29
N ARG A 24 14.71 -0.59 1.41
CA ARG A 24 15.11 -1.06 2.74
C ARG A 24 14.27 -2.25 3.19
N HIS A 25 12.95 -2.23 2.99
CA HIS A 25 12.09 -3.36 3.35
C HIS A 25 12.53 -4.63 2.60
N LEU A 26 12.76 -4.49 1.29
CA LEU A 26 13.18 -5.57 0.40
C LEU A 26 14.57 -6.15 0.78
N ARG A 27 15.54 -5.26 1.04
CA ARG A 27 16.93 -5.62 1.39
C ARG A 27 17.08 -6.17 2.80
N CYS A 28 16.51 -5.49 3.80
CA CYS A 28 16.80 -5.74 5.21
C CYS A 28 15.78 -6.66 5.89
N VAL A 29 14.51 -6.57 5.49
CA VAL A 29 13.43 -7.38 6.10
C VAL A 29 13.23 -8.66 5.32
N LEU A 30 13.02 -8.54 4.00
CA LEU A 30 12.75 -9.68 3.12
C LEU A 30 14.01 -10.38 2.63
N ARG A 31 15.18 -9.72 2.78
CA ARG A 31 16.52 -10.24 2.42
C ARG A 31 16.60 -10.76 0.98
N ALA A 32 15.89 -10.11 0.06
CA ALA A 32 15.90 -10.52 -1.34
C ALA A 32 17.24 -10.23 -2.02
N ARG A 33 17.50 -10.96 -3.09
CA ARG A 33 18.76 -11.00 -3.81
C ARG A 33 18.57 -10.62 -5.27
N VAL A 34 19.68 -10.25 -5.92
CA VAL A 34 19.71 -10.08 -7.38
C VAL A 34 19.21 -11.37 -8.04
N GLY A 35 18.34 -11.23 -9.04
CA GLY A 35 17.65 -12.34 -9.72
C GLY A 35 16.27 -12.70 -9.14
N ASP A 36 15.94 -12.27 -7.92
CA ASP A 36 14.61 -12.52 -7.36
C ASP A 36 13.52 -11.77 -8.13
N VAL A 37 12.33 -12.37 -8.18
CA VAL A 37 11.14 -11.78 -8.81
C VAL A 37 10.26 -11.12 -7.76
N VAL A 38 9.86 -9.89 -8.04
CA VAL A 38 8.93 -9.11 -7.23
C VAL A 38 7.74 -8.66 -8.07
N ILE A 39 6.63 -8.39 -7.39
CA ILE A 39 5.44 -7.81 -7.99
C ILE A 39 5.45 -6.32 -7.66
N LEU A 40 5.44 -5.49 -8.70
CA LEU A 40 5.25 -4.06 -8.59
C LEU A 40 3.75 -3.75 -8.65
N MET A 41 3.33 -2.77 -7.87
CA MET A 41 1.95 -2.26 -7.86
C MET A 41 1.96 -0.76 -7.57
N ASP A 42 0.98 -0.03 -8.08
CA ASP A 42 0.86 1.42 -7.84
C ASP A 42 -0.32 1.82 -6.94
N GLY A 43 -1.16 0.85 -6.57
CA GLY A 43 -2.39 1.10 -5.81
C GLY A 43 -3.47 1.80 -6.64
N GLN A 44 -3.33 1.86 -7.97
CA GLN A 44 -4.27 2.47 -8.92
C GLN A 44 -4.63 1.50 -10.04
N GLY A 45 -4.60 0.20 -9.73
CA GLY A 45 -5.01 -0.87 -10.63
C GLY A 45 -3.87 -1.53 -11.42
N TYR A 46 -2.72 -0.88 -11.59
CA TYR A 46 -1.60 -1.48 -12.33
C TYR A 46 -0.73 -2.36 -11.45
N THR A 47 -0.38 -3.52 -12.00
CA THR A 47 0.61 -4.44 -11.43
C THR A 47 1.56 -4.95 -12.52
N ALA A 48 2.76 -5.37 -12.14
CA ALA A 48 3.68 -6.02 -13.06
C ALA A 48 4.70 -6.90 -12.32
N GLN A 49 5.37 -7.79 -13.05
CA GLN A 49 6.51 -8.51 -12.50
C GLN A 49 7.81 -7.79 -12.85
N ALA A 50 8.75 -7.76 -11.91
CA ALA A 50 10.09 -7.23 -12.15
C ALA A 50 11.15 -8.12 -11.50
N VAL A 51 12.35 -8.09 -12.06
CA VAL A 51 13.52 -8.83 -11.58
C VAL A 51 14.49 -7.86 -10.91
N ILE A 52 15.00 -8.22 -9.73
CA ILE A 52 16.01 -7.41 -9.05
C ILE A 52 17.33 -7.46 -9.83
N GLN A 53 17.77 -6.31 -10.34
CA GLN A 53 19.05 -6.16 -11.06
C GLN A 53 20.18 -5.76 -10.12
N SER A 54 19.90 -4.89 -9.14
CA SER A 54 20.87 -4.53 -8.11
C SER A 54 20.18 -4.34 -6.76
N CYS A 55 20.80 -4.84 -5.70
CA CYS A 55 20.33 -4.69 -4.33
C CYS A 55 21.52 -4.34 -3.44
N SER A 56 21.68 -3.07 -3.08
CA SER A 56 22.80 -2.58 -2.27
C SER A 56 22.35 -1.48 -1.30
N PRO A 57 23.19 -1.04 -0.35
CA PRO A 57 22.92 0.13 0.48
C PRO A 57 22.58 1.40 -0.31
N ALA A 58 23.06 1.53 -1.54
CA ALA A 58 22.81 2.68 -2.41
C ALA A 58 21.42 2.66 -3.09
N GLY A 59 20.69 1.54 -3.01
CA GLY A 59 19.34 1.42 -3.54
C GLY A 59 19.04 0.04 -4.14
N VAL A 60 17.81 -0.12 -4.60
CA VAL A 60 17.35 -1.31 -5.31
C VAL A 60 16.84 -0.91 -6.69
N ARG A 61 17.38 -1.56 -7.73
CA ARG A 61 16.96 -1.40 -9.13
C ARG A 61 16.31 -2.67 -9.63
N LEU A 62 15.21 -2.49 -10.34
CA LEU A 62 14.41 -3.57 -10.88
C LEU A 62 14.27 -3.40 -12.38
N GLN A 63 14.29 -4.52 -13.11
CA GLN A 63 13.96 -4.56 -14.52
C GLN A 63 12.54 -5.11 -14.68
N LEU A 64 11.66 -4.34 -15.30
CA LEU A 64 10.31 -4.78 -15.64
C LEU A 64 10.40 -5.98 -16.61
N ARG A 65 9.63 -7.04 -16.35
CA ARG A 65 9.50 -8.16 -17.28
C ARG A 65 8.61 -7.75 -18.45
N ALA A 66 9.03 -8.10 -19.66
CA ALA A 66 8.23 -7.92 -20.87
C ALA A 66 6.82 -8.53 -20.68
N ASP A 67 5.81 -7.82 -21.18
CA ASP A 67 4.40 -8.23 -21.19
C ASP A 67 3.79 -8.60 -19.83
N SER A 68 4.46 -8.26 -18.72
CA SER A 68 3.99 -8.60 -17.38
C SER A 68 3.01 -7.59 -16.78
N ARG A 69 2.81 -6.44 -17.44
CA ARG A 69 1.94 -5.37 -16.95
C ARG A 69 0.49 -5.77 -17.10
N ALA A 70 -0.25 -5.72 -16.01
CA ALA A 70 -1.67 -5.99 -15.95
C ALA A 70 -2.40 -4.81 -15.31
N TYR A 71 -3.58 -4.49 -15.83
CA TYR A 71 -4.50 -3.52 -15.25
C TYR A 71 -5.72 -4.24 -14.68
N THR A 72 -6.03 -3.97 -13.42
CA THR A 72 -7.25 -4.41 -12.78
C THR A 72 -8.23 -3.25 -12.78
N PRO A 73 -9.39 -3.34 -13.44
CA PRO A 73 -10.39 -2.28 -13.36
C PRO A 73 -10.92 -2.12 -11.93
N PRO A 74 -11.47 -0.96 -11.57
CA PRO A 74 -12.16 -0.78 -10.30
C PRO A 74 -13.29 -1.81 -10.12
N ALA A 75 -13.66 -2.10 -8.87
CA ALA A 75 -14.78 -2.98 -8.59
C ALA A 75 -16.08 -2.43 -9.20
N ALA A 76 -16.93 -3.31 -9.71
CA ALA A 76 -18.21 -2.92 -10.31
C ALA A 76 -19.16 -2.27 -9.28
N VAL A 77 -18.97 -2.56 -7.99
CA VAL A 77 -19.69 -1.96 -6.88
C VAL A 77 -18.70 -1.17 -6.02
N SER A 78 -18.94 0.14 -5.90
CA SER A 78 -18.20 1.01 -5.00
C SER A 78 -18.68 0.80 -3.56
N LEU A 79 -17.74 0.50 -2.67
CA LEU A 79 -17.98 0.39 -1.23
C LEU A 79 -17.20 1.49 -0.51
N ILE A 80 -17.92 2.36 0.19
CA ILE A 80 -17.35 3.42 1.03
C ILE A 80 -17.66 3.08 2.49
N LEU A 81 -16.62 2.90 3.31
CA LEU A 81 -16.75 2.63 4.73
C LEU A 81 -16.69 3.94 5.52
N ILE A 82 -17.82 4.38 6.04
CA ILE A 82 -17.88 5.48 7.01
C ILE A 82 -17.76 4.90 8.41
N GLN A 83 -16.60 5.06 9.04
CA GLN A 83 -16.29 4.41 10.31
C GLN A 83 -16.20 5.43 11.45
N ALA A 84 -17.12 5.35 12.41
CA ALA A 84 -17.00 6.10 13.65
C ALA A 84 -15.71 5.70 14.41
N LEU A 85 -14.96 6.69 14.88
CA LEU A 85 -13.66 6.45 15.53
C LEU A 85 -13.80 5.57 16.78
N PRO A 86 -13.28 4.34 16.77
CA PRO A 86 -13.42 3.45 17.92
C PRO A 86 -12.54 3.91 19.08
N LYS A 87 -12.85 3.39 20.28
CA LYS A 87 -11.96 3.48 21.44
C LYS A 87 -10.74 2.57 21.18
N HIS A 88 -9.56 2.99 21.63
CA HIS A 88 -8.30 2.24 21.49
C HIS A 88 -7.83 2.05 20.03
N ALA A 89 -7.11 0.97 19.73
CA ALA A 89 -6.41 0.71 18.48
C ALA A 89 -7.23 -0.12 17.47
N ALA A 90 -8.54 -0.29 17.66
CA ALA A 90 -9.38 -1.11 16.78
C ALA A 90 -9.43 -0.60 15.33
N MET A 91 -9.20 0.71 15.12
CA MET A 91 -9.19 1.32 13.78
C MET A 91 -8.12 0.69 12.87
N ASP A 92 -6.97 0.30 13.42
CA ASP A 92 -5.89 -0.32 12.65
C ASP A 92 -6.34 -1.64 12.02
N TRP A 93 -7.07 -2.45 12.79
CA TRP A 93 -7.66 -3.71 12.30
C TRP A 93 -8.76 -3.46 11.27
N ILE A 94 -9.62 -2.47 11.49
CA ILE A 94 -10.69 -2.11 10.56
C ILE A 94 -10.12 -1.71 9.21
N ILE A 95 -9.07 -0.87 9.19
CA ILE A 95 -8.42 -0.45 7.95
C ILE A 95 -7.82 -1.63 7.22
N GLN A 96 -7.11 -2.50 7.94
CA GLN A 96 -6.53 -3.70 7.34
C GLN A 96 -7.61 -4.55 6.65
N LYS A 97 -8.73 -4.81 7.34
CA LYS A 97 -9.80 -5.64 6.79
C LYS A 97 -10.60 -4.95 5.69
N ALA A 98 -10.80 -3.65 5.78
CA ALA A 98 -11.41 -2.87 4.70
C ALA A 98 -10.56 -2.93 3.41
N CYS A 99 -9.23 -2.84 3.52
CA CYS A 99 -8.33 -3.00 2.37
C CYS A 99 -8.43 -4.41 1.77
N GLU A 100 -8.39 -5.46 2.61
CA GLU A 100 -8.50 -6.85 2.17
C GLU A 100 -9.84 -7.14 1.46
N LEU A 101 -10.92 -6.47 1.87
CA LEU A 101 -12.26 -6.58 1.29
C LEU A 101 -12.47 -5.71 0.03
N GLY A 102 -11.47 -4.93 -0.39
CA GLY A 102 -11.56 -4.10 -1.60
C GLY A 102 -12.47 -2.88 -1.46
N VAL A 103 -12.56 -2.30 -0.26
CA VAL A 103 -13.23 -1.01 -0.03
C VAL A 103 -12.54 0.08 -0.85
N GLU A 104 -13.31 1.00 -1.44
CA GLU A 104 -12.80 2.10 -2.26
C GLU A 104 -12.30 3.29 -1.42
N ALA A 105 -13.03 3.60 -0.34
CA ALA A 105 -12.69 4.70 0.54
C ALA A 105 -13.07 4.41 1.99
N ILE A 106 -12.25 4.89 2.93
CA ILE A 106 -12.51 4.78 4.37
C ILE A 106 -12.58 6.19 4.95
N TRP A 107 -13.75 6.58 5.43
CA TRP A 107 -14.00 7.91 5.98
C TRP A 107 -14.12 7.82 7.50
N PRO A 108 -13.08 8.23 8.26
CA PRO A 108 -13.16 8.26 9.71
C PRO A 108 -14.12 9.36 10.17
N LEU A 109 -15.13 8.98 10.94
CA LEU A 109 -16.18 9.87 11.42
C LEU A 109 -16.04 10.15 12.92
N ARG A 110 -16.15 11.43 13.31
CA ARG A 110 -16.39 11.82 14.70
C ARG A 110 -17.90 12.01 14.90
N SER A 111 -18.51 11.21 15.77
CA SER A 111 -19.92 11.36 16.18
C SER A 111 -20.05 11.75 17.64
N ASP A 112 -21.25 12.14 18.08
CA ASP A 112 -21.54 12.66 19.41
C ASP A 112 -21.12 11.73 20.56
N ARG A 113 -21.13 10.41 20.30
CA ARG A 113 -20.77 9.38 21.29
C ARG A 113 -19.32 8.92 21.18
N VAL A 114 -18.50 9.54 20.34
CA VAL A 114 -17.07 9.22 20.22
C VAL A 114 -16.31 9.82 21.41
N ILE A 115 -15.97 8.95 22.37
CA ILE A 115 -15.21 9.31 23.59
C ILE A 115 -13.69 9.22 23.35
N SER A 116 -13.26 8.81 22.15
CA SER A 116 -11.86 8.54 21.87
C SER A 116 -11.04 9.84 21.86
N ARG A 117 -9.91 9.87 22.61
CA ARG A 117 -8.90 10.95 22.49
C ARG A 117 -8.40 11.12 21.05
N ALA A 118 -8.62 10.12 20.19
CA ALA A 118 -8.39 10.15 18.74
C ALA A 118 -9.22 11.20 17.98
N ALA A 119 -10.30 11.68 18.58
CA ALA A 119 -11.18 12.69 17.99
C ALA A 119 -10.66 14.14 18.14
N ARG A 120 -9.53 14.33 18.85
CA ARG A 120 -8.86 15.63 18.96
C ARG A 120 -8.14 15.98 17.65
N PRO A 121 -8.33 17.19 17.10
CA PRO A 121 -7.69 17.61 15.85
C PRO A 121 -6.17 17.43 15.85
N GLU A 122 -5.48 17.74 16.95
CA GLU A 122 -4.01 17.67 17.00
C GLU A 122 -3.46 16.25 16.80
N ALA A 123 -4.22 15.22 17.21
CA ALA A 123 -3.81 13.82 17.10
C ALA A 123 -4.22 13.18 15.76
N LEU A 124 -5.06 13.85 14.97
CA LEU A 124 -5.67 13.27 13.78
C LEU A 124 -4.66 13.08 12.64
N ALA A 125 -3.78 14.07 12.42
CA ALA A 125 -2.79 14.01 11.34
C ALA A 125 -1.83 12.81 11.48
N GLY A 126 -1.28 12.57 12.68
CA GLY A 126 -0.41 11.43 12.95
C GLY A 126 -1.14 10.08 12.83
N ARG A 127 -2.42 10.03 13.18
CA ARG A 127 -3.27 8.83 13.01
C ARG A 127 -3.56 8.55 11.54
N LEU A 128 -3.93 9.56 10.77
CA LEU A 128 -4.14 9.42 9.33
C LEU A 128 -2.87 8.92 8.63
N ALA A 129 -1.69 9.42 9.01
CA ALA A 129 -0.42 8.93 8.48
C ALA A 129 -0.19 7.44 8.82
N ARG A 130 -0.44 7.03 10.07
CA ARG A 130 -0.38 5.61 10.48
C ARG A 130 -1.36 4.74 9.70
N TRP A 131 -2.59 5.20 9.54
CA TRP A 131 -3.67 4.49 8.85
C TRP A 131 -3.38 4.31 7.36
N ARG A 132 -2.88 5.35 6.70
CA ARG A 132 -2.39 5.25 5.32
C ARG A 132 -1.26 4.25 5.18
N LYS A 133 -0.33 4.19 6.15
CA LYS A 133 0.73 3.18 6.15
C LYS A 133 0.16 1.76 6.30
N ILE A 134 -0.80 1.56 7.19
CA ILE A 134 -1.47 0.26 7.35
C ILE A 134 -2.19 -0.14 6.06
N ALA A 135 -2.89 0.79 5.39
CA ALA A 135 -3.54 0.53 4.12
C ALA A 135 -2.55 0.09 3.04
N ARG A 136 -1.42 0.80 2.89
CA ARG A 136 -0.34 0.47 1.95
C ARG A 136 0.24 -0.94 2.20
N GLU A 137 0.50 -1.28 3.46
CA GLU A 137 0.98 -2.63 3.80
C GLU A 137 -0.09 -3.71 3.59
N SER A 138 -1.36 -3.38 3.83
CA SER A 138 -2.48 -4.32 3.66
C SER A 138 -2.70 -4.68 2.20
N ILE A 139 -2.61 -3.72 1.28
CA ILE A 139 -2.71 -4.02 -0.16
C ILE A 139 -1.49 -4.81 -0.68
N LYS A 140 -0.29 -4.56 -0.15
CA LYS A 140 0.92 -5.36 -0.46
C LYS A 140 0.76 -6.82 -0.02
N GLN A 141 0.19 -7.03 1.16
CA GLN A 141 0.00 -8.37 1.71
C GLN A 141 -1.12 -9.11 0.98
N SER A 142 -2.29 -8.50 0.83
CA SER A 142 -3.47 -9.10 0.21
C SER A 142 -3.34 -9.24 -1.31
N GLY A 143 -2.59 -8.34 -1.97
CA GLY A 143 -2.52 -8.25 -3.42
C GLY A 143 -3.65 -7.44 -4.06
N ALA A 144 -4.42 -6.67 -3.27
CA ALA A 144 -5.40 -5.74 -3.81
C ALA A 144 -4.72 -4.71 -4.73
N ALA A 145 -5.25 -4.52 -5.95
CA ALA A 145 -4.65 -3.62 -6.93
C ALA A 145 -4.90 -2.13 -6.66
N TRP A 146 -5.90 -1.83 -5.83
CA TRP A 146 -6.37 -0.49 -5.52
C TRP A 146 -6.11 -0.16 -4.05
N LEU A 147 -5.50 1.00 -3.79
CA LEU A 147 -5.33 1.55 -2.45
C LEU A 147 -6.59 2.36 -2.11
N PRO A 148 -7.29 2.05 -0.99
CA PRO A 148 -8.40 2.88 -0.57
C PRO A 148 -7.97 4.30 -0.22
N THR A 149 -8.88 5.25 -0.45
CA THR A 149 -8.70 6.67 -0.10
C THR A 149 -9.12 7.01 1.32
#